data_AF-A0A2T5GMZ0-F1
#
_entry.id   AF-A0A2T5GMZ0-F1
#
_cell.length_a   1.000
_cell.length_b   1.000
_cell.length_c   1.000
_cell.angle_alpha   90.00
_cell.angle_beta   90.00
_cell.angle_gamma   90.00
#
_symmetry.space_group_name_H-M   'P 1'
#
loop_
_entity.id
_entity.type
_entity.pdbx_description
1 polymer ?
#
loop_
_entity_poly.entity_id
_entity_poly.type
_entity_poly.pdbx_seq_one_letter_code
_entity_poly.pdbx_strand_id
1 'polypeptide(L)'
;MTILQRAATIAVMTFSLAGLLGNSAPGQATGIDRSTTNLTALANLNALSPQNVPQIAPVATTVAPVETNAENTAVSPAVAEAEEFDTLAQAVAAQDSAAADEALQCLAGAIYFESKGEPLTGQLAVAEVIINRAKSGRFPANVCAVVKQRGQFSFVRGGQIPNINAGTAYRTAIAVAKVALADAWNSPADKALYFNTPDRRPSVRAIKVASIGNHIFYR
;
A
#
# COMPACT_ATOMS: atom_id res chain seq x y z
N MET A 1 -35.98 49.52 -21.34
CA MET A 1 -36.65 49.80 -20.06
C MET A 1 -37.69 48.71 -19.86
N THR A 2 -37.30 47.61 -19.22
CA THR A 2 -38.15 46.44 -18.97
C THR A 2 -37.73 45.83 -17.63
N ILE A 3 -38.60 46.04 -16.65
CA ILE A 3 -38.57 45.54 -15.28
C ILE A 3 -39.12 44.11 -15.30
N LEU A 4 -38.50 43.16 -14.59
CA LEU A 4 -39.20 42.04 -13.96
C LEU A 4 -38.27 41.32 -12.97
N GLN A 5 -38.44 41.66 -11.70
CA GLN A 5 -37.92 40.95 -10.53
C GLN A 5 -38.45 39.50 -10.52
N ARG A 6 -37.55 38.54 -10.27
CA ARG A 6 -37.94 37.20 -9.82
C ARG A 6 -37.69 37.10 -8.31
N ALA A 7 -38.79 37.00 -7.58
CA ALA A 7 -38.86 36.92 -6.13
C ALA A 7 -38.21 35.64 -5.60
N ALA A 8 -37.47 35.79 -4.51
CA ALA A 8 -36.88 34.71 -3.74
C ALA A 8 -37.95 34.04 -2.85
N THR A 9 -38.14 32.74 -3.02
CA THR A 9 -38.94 31.91 -2.11
C THR A 9 -38.02 31.34 -1.03
N ILE A 10 -38.07 31.92 0.16
CA ILE A 10 -37.44 31.41 1.38
C ILE A 10 -38.43 30.41 2.00
N ALA A 11 -38.15 29.11 1.86
CA ALA A 11 -38.86 28.06 2.60
C ALA A 11 -38.09 27.78 3.90
N VAL A 12 -38.59 28.32 5.02
CA VAL A 12 -38.09 28.02 6.36
C VAL A 12 -38.63 26.65 6.77
N MET A 13 -37.79 25.60 6.73
CA MET A 13 -38.10 24.33 7.37
C MET A 13 -37.58 24.35 8.81
N THR A 14 -38.49 24.60 9.74
CA THR A 14 -38.27 24.40 11.18
C THR A 14 -38.25 22.90 11.47
N PHE A 15 -37.07 22.33 11.70
CA PHE A 15 -36.93 20.95 12.15
C PHE A 15 -36.96 20.90 13.68
N SER A 16 -38.00 20.29 14.23
CA SER A 16 -38.22 20.13 15.67
C SER A 16 -37.15 19.25 16.31
N LEU A 17 -36.48 19.80 17.32
CA LEU A 17 -35.51 19.13 18.18
C LEU A 17 -36.24 18.33 19.27
N ALA A 18 -36.40 17.02 19.09
CA ALA A 18 -36.80 16.10 20.14
C ALA A 18 -35.57 15.29 20.61
N GLY A 19 -34.82 15.85 21.56
CA GLY A 19 -33.72 15.15 22.22
C GLY A 19 -34.26 14.16 23.26
N LEU A 20 -34.17 12.87 22.98
CA LEU A 20 -34.29 11.83 24.01
C LEU A 20 -33.04 11.86 24.89
N LEU A 21 -33.24 12.09 26.18
CA LEU A 21 -32.25 11.87 27.23
C LEU A 21 -32.06 10.36 27.42
N GLY A 22 -31.03 9.80 26.78
CA GLY A 22 -30.54 8.45 27.07
C GLY A 22 -29.56 8.49 28.24
N ASN A 23 -29.99 8.01 29.41
CA ASN A 23 -29.11 7.77 30.56
C ASN A 23 -28.05 6.73 30.19
N SER A 24 -26.80 7.18 30.02
CA SER A 24 -25.64 6.28 29.93
C SER A 24 -25.08 6.06 31.33
N ALA A 25 -25.30 4.87 31.89
CA ALA A 25 -24.61 4.44 33.10
C ALA A 25 -23.12 4.22 32.80
N PRO A 26 -22.18 4.79 33.59
CA PRO A 26 -20.77 4.45 33.46
C PRO A 26 -20.55 3.01 33.94
N GLY A 27 -20.07 2.15 33.03
CA GLY A 27 -19.58 0.83 33.38
C GLY A 27 -18.34 0.96 34.27
N GLN A 28 -18.41 0.43 35.48
CA GLN A 28 -17.29 0.30 36.41
C GLN A 28 -16.26 -0.66 35.80
N ALA A 29 -15.10 -0.14 35.40
CA ALA A 29 -13.94 -0.95 35.07
C ALA A 29 -13.26 -1.36 36.39
N THR A 30 -13.36 -2.63 36.76
CA THR A 30 -12.57 -3.20 37.85
C THR A 30 -11.10 -3.18 37.44
N GLY A 31 -10.26 -2.55 38.27
CA GLY A 31 -8.82 -2.52 38.09
C GLY A 31 -8.24 -3.93 38.17
N ILE A 32 -7.51 -4.35 37.15
CA ILE A 32 -6.67 -5.54 37.24
C ILE A 32 -5.51 -5.18 38.16
N ASP A 33 -5.52 -5.76 39.35
CA ASP A 33 -4.42 -5.71 40.32
C ASP A 33 -3.17 -6.35 39.68
N ARG A 34 -2.13 -5.54 39.48
CA ARG A 34 -0.87 -5.94 38.81
C ARG A 34 0.13 -6.58 39.78
N SER A 35 -0.29 -6.98 40.97
CA SER A 35 0.61 -7.33 42.07
C SER A 35 1.07 -8.80 42.13
N THR A 36 0.90 -9.60 41.06
CA THR A 36 1.31 -11.02 41.05
C THR A 36 2.06 -11.47 39.80
N THR A 37 2.94 -10.62 39.25
CA THR A 37 4.00 -11.13 38.35
C THR A 37 5.30 -11.30 39.13
N ASN A 38 5.59 -12.55 39.51
CA ASN A 38 6.89 -12.97 40.02
C ASN A 38 7.97 -12.67 38.98
N LEU A 39 8.80 -11.66 39.26
CA LEU A 39 9.91 -11.17 38.45
C LEU A 39 11.19 -12.03 38.54
N THR A 40 11.07 -13.31 38.90
CA THR A 40 12.21 -14.21 39.12
C THR A 40 12.65 -15.02 37.90
N ALA A 41 12.08 -14.80 36.72
CA ALA A 41 12.43 -15.55 35.50
C ALA A 41 13.40 -14.82 34.53
N LEU A 42 14.10 -13.76 34.96
CA LEU A 42 15.04 -13.01 34.10
C LEU A 42 16.54 -13.20 34.42
N ALA A 43 16.89 -14.18 35.24
CA ALA A 43 18.28 -14.45 35.59
C ALA A 43 18.77 -15.79 35.02
N ASN A 44 18.72 -16.01 33.70
CA ASN A 44 19.50 -17.10 33.08
C ASN A 44 19.64 -17.08 31.55
N LEU A 45 19.97 -15.93 30.93
CA LEU A 45 20.22 -15.85 29.48
C LEU A 45 21.67 -15.56 29.08
N ASN A 46 22.67 -15.76 29.96
CA ASN A 46 24.05 -15.44 29.62
C ASN A 46 25.08 -16.51 30.02
N ALA A 47 24.84 -17.75 29.56
CA ALA A 47 25.87 -18.78 29.52
C ALA A 47 26.08 -19.23 28.07
N LEU A 48 26.87 -18.47 27.31
CA LEU A 48 27.41 -18.91 26.03
C LEU A 48 28.65 -19.77 26.29
N SER A 49 28.47 -21.09 26.32
CA SER A 49 29.55 -22.05 26.17
C SER A 49 30.12 -21.98 24.75
N PRO A 50 31.45 -22.00 24.54
CA PRO A 50 32.02 -22.06 23.20
C PRO A 50 31.67 -23.41 22.55
N GLN A 51 30.93 -23.36 21.45
CA GLN A 51 30.63 -24.50 20.60
C GLN A 51 31.87 -24.89 19.80
N ASN A 52 32.23 -26.16 19.89
CA ASN A 52 33.34 -26.78 19.19
C ASN A 52 32.96 -26.97 17.71
N VAL A 53 33.57 -26.20 16.80
CA VAL A 53 33.30 -26.29 15.35
C VAL A 53 33.93 -27.59 14.80
N PRO A 54 33.18 -28.47 14.09
CA PRO A 54 33.76 -29.63 13.42
C PRO A 54 34.59 -29.20 12.22
N GLN A 55 35.86 -29.62 12.18
CA GLN A 55 36.77 -29.39 11.06
C GLN A 55 36.46 -30.38 9.92
N ILE A 56 36.01 -29.88 8.77
CA ILE A 56 35.73 -30.69 7.58
C ILE A 56 37.06 -30.97 6.86
N ALA A 57 37.38 -32.26 6.70
CA ALA A 57 38.55 -32.72 5.92
C ALA A 57 38.32 -32.55 4.41
N PRO A 58 39.35 -32.24 3.61
CA PRO A 58 39.22 -32.14 2.16
C PRO A 58 39.12 -33.55 1.55
N VAL A 59 37.98 -33.85 0.92
CA VAL A 59 37.81 -35.05 0.10
C VAL A 59 38.41 -34.80 -1.28
N ALA A 60 39.47 -35.56 -1.59
CA ALA A 60 40.06 -35.62 -2.91
C ALA A 60 39.08 -36.29 -3.89
N THR A 61 38.71 -35.56 -4.95
CA THR A 61 37.93 -36.11 -6.07
C THR A 61 38.88 -36.59 -7.15
N THR A 62 38.96 -37.90 -7.33
CA THR A 62 39.61 -38.56 -8.48
C THR A 62 38.79 -38.36 -9.74
N VAL A 63 39.46 -37.87 -10.79
CA VAL A 63 38.93 -37.71 -12.15
C VAL A 63 39.10 -39.03 -12.91
N ALA A 64 38.05 -39.51 -13.56
CA ALA A 64 38.15 -40.51 -14.63
C ALA A 64 37.26 -40.08 -15.83
N PRO A 65 37.73 -40.18 -17.09
CA PRO A 65 37.01 -39.70 -18.27
C PRO A 65 36.40 -40.87 -19.07
N VAL A 66 35.10 -40.79 -19.42
CA VAL A 66 34.44 -41.65 -20.43
C VAL A 66 33.22 -40.86 -20.96
N GLU A 67 33.32 -40.19 -22.10
CA GLU A 67 33.02 -40.60 -23.49
C GLU A 67 31.79 -39.85 -24.00
N THR A 68 32.03 -39.23 -25.15
CA THR A 68 31.11 -38.50 -26.01
C THR A 68 29.94 -39.35 -26.48
N ASN A 69 28.72 -38.84 -26.33
CA ASN A 69 27.68 -39.00 -27.33
C ASN A 69 26.98 -37.66 -27.52
N ALA A 70 27.10 -37.16 -28.75
CA ALA A 70 26.40 -36.01 -29.25
C ALA A 70 24.94 -36.40 -29.54
N GLU A 71 24.01 -35.69 -28.94
CA GLU A 71 22.68 -35.51 -29.53
C GLU A 71 22.29 -34.04 -29.41
N ASN A 72 22.18 -33.42 -30.59
CA ASN A 72 21.72 -32.06 -30.82
C ASN A 72 20.36 -31.84 -30.15
N THR A 73 20.29 -30.92 -29.19
CA THR A 73 19.25 -29.88 -29.14
C THR A 73 19.77 -28.74 -28.27
N ALA A 74 20.66 -27.90 -28.84
CA ALA A 74 20.95 -26.60 -28.26
C ALA A 74 19.75 -25.68 -28.58
N VAL A 75 18.73 -25.76 -27.73
CA VAL A 75 17.73 -24.70 -27.62
C VAL A 75 18.50 -23.44 -27.24
N SER A 76 18.49 -22.47 -28.17
CA SER A 76 18.95 -21.11 -27.94
C SER A 76 18.43 -20.61 -26.58
N PRO A 77 19.25 -19.98 -25.73
CA PRO A 77 18.73 -19.35 -24.53
C PRO A 77 17.76 -18.26 -25.00
N ALA A 78 16.46 -18.52 -24.78
CA ALA A 78 15.43 -17.52 -24.92
C ALA A 78 15.78 -16.40 -23.93
N VAL A 79 16.37 -15.33 -24.46
CA VAL A 79 16.26 -14.02 -23.84
C VAL A 79 14.76 -13.81 -23.64
N ALA A 80 14.31 -13.76 -22.39
CA ALA A 80 12.95 -13.36 -22.10
C ALA A 80 12.80 -11.94 -22.66
N GLU A 81 12.18 -11.81 -23.82
CA GLU A 81 11.68 -10.54 -24.30
C GLU A 81 10.88 -9.92 -23.14
N ALA A 82 11.19 -8.67 -22.79
CA ALA A 82 10.33 -7.92 -21.90
C ALA A 82 8.94 -7.93 -22.54
N GLU A 83 7.97 -8.57 -21.88
CA GLU A 83 6.58 -8.59 -22.33
C GLU A 83 6.10 -7.14 -22.41
N GLU A 84 6.19 -6.55 -23.60
CA GLU A 84 5.74 -5.19 -23.87
C GLU A 84 4.22 -5.23 -23.98
N PHE A 85 3.54 -4.71 -22.96
CA PHE A 85 2.08 -4.63 -22.94
C PHE A 85 1.60 -3.38 -23.68
N ASP A 86 0.66 -3.52 -24.62
CA ASP A 86 0.10 -2.36 -25.35
C ASP A 86 -0.69 -1.41 -24.44
N THR A 87 -1.27 -1.93 -23.35
CA THR A 87 -2.14 -1.18 -22.45
C THR A 87 -1.90 -1.50 -20.98
N LEU A 88 -2.14 -0.50 -20.12
CA LEU A 88 -2.09 -0.67 -18.66
C LEU A 88 -3.04 -1.78 -18.19
N ALA A 89 -4.19 -1.93 -18.84
CA ALA A 89 -5.15 -2.97 -18.50
C ALA A 89 -4.58 -4.38 -18.73
N GLN A 90 -3.86 -4.61 -19.84
CA GLN A 90 -3.17 -5.87 -20.08
C GLN A 90 -2.04 -6.09 -19.08
N ALA A 91 -1.22 -5.07 -18.80
CA ALA A 91 -0.14 -5.17 -17.82
C ALA A 91 -0.66 -5.55 -16.42
N VAL A 92 -1.78 -4.95 -16.00
CA VAL A 92 -2.46 -5.29 -14.74
C VAL A 92 -3.08 -6.69 -14.80
N ALA A 93 -3.71 -7.08 -15.90
CA ALA A 93 -4.35 -8.39 -16.05
C ALA A 93 -3.34 -9.55 -16.06
N ALA A 94 -2.10 -9.29 -16.50
CA ALA A 94 -1.02 -10.28 -16.49
C ALA A 94 -0.47 -10.58 -15.08
N GLN A 95 -0.74 -9.72 -14.09
CA GLN A 95 -0.27 -9.94 -12.73
C GLN A 95 -1.11 -10.98 -11.98
N ASP A 96 -0.45 -11.84 -11.21
CA ASP A 96 -1.17 -12.67 -10.24
C ASP A 96 -1.68 -11.82 -9.06
N SER A 97 -2.67 -12.35 -8.34
CA SER A 97 -3.33 -11.64 -7.24
C SER A 97 -2.77 -11.94 -5.85
N ALA A 98 -1.60 -12.58 -5.73
CA ALA A 98 -0.97 -12.85 -4.44
C ALA A 98 -0.17 -11.62 -3.96
N ALA A 99 -0.35 -11.27 -2.69
CA ALA A 99 0.43 -10.24 -2.02
C ALA A 99 1.53 -10.89 -1.17
N ALA A 100 2.68 -11.14 -1.81
CA ALA A 100 3.75 -11.98 -1.28
C ALA A 100 4.57 -11.33 -0.14
N ASP A 101 4.69 -10.00 -0.11
CA ASP A 101 5.46 -9.27 0.88
C ASP A 101 4.67 -8.13 1.55
N GLU A 102 5.17 -7.62 2.69
CA GLU A 102 4.48 -6.60 3.47
C GLU A 102 4.35 -5.27 2.72
N ALA A 103 5.36 -4.87 1.94
CA ALA A 103 5.33 -3.59 1.20
C ALA A 103 4.24 -3.62 0.13
N LEU A 104 4.12 -4.74 -0.59
CA LEU A 104 3.05 -4.99 -1.55
C LEU A 104 1.67 -4.99 -0.86
N GLN A 105 1.54 -5.62 0.31
CA GLN A 105 0.29 -5.60 1.08
C GLN A 105 -0.11 -4.19 1.54
N CYS A 106 0.84 -3.40 2.04
CA CYS A 106 0.60 -2.01 2.44
C CYS A 106 0.18 -1.15 1.24
N LEU A 107 0.89 -1.29 0.12
CA LEU A 107 0.62 -0.51 -1.09
C LEU A 107 -0.74 -0.87 -1.69
N ALA A 108 -1.02 -2.17 -1.86
CA ALA A 108 -2.30 -2.66 -2.35
C ALA A 108 -3.46 -2.24 -1.44
N GLY A 109 -3.27 -2.31 -0.12
CA GLY A 109 -4.26 -1.83 0.85
C GLY A 109 -4.55 -0.34 0.69
N ALA A 110 -3.52 0.48 0.51
CA ALA A 110 -3.69 1.91 0.27
C ALA A 110 -4.40 2.21 -1.05
N ILE A 111 -4.00 1.56 -2.14
CA ILE A 111 -4.68 1.70 -3.45
C ILE A 111 -6.16 1.31 -3.33
N TYR A 112 -6.46 0.20 -2.65
CA TYR A 112 -7.82 -0.26 -2.46
C TYR A 112 -8.67 0.75 -1.68
N PHE A 113 -8.19 1.27 -0.55
CA PHE A 113 -8.99 2.18 0.25
C PHE A 113 -9.12 3.58 -0.35
N GLU A 114 -8.10 4.08 -1.04
CA GLU A 114 -8.09 5.43 -1.60
C GLU A 114 -8.71 5.50 -3.01
N SER A 115 -8.66 4.41 -3.78
CA SER A 115 -8.95 4.48 -5.21
C SER A 115 -9.68 3.28 -5.80
N LYS A 116 -10.26 2.38 -4.99
CA LYS A 116 -11.19 1.39 -5.55
C LYS A 116 -12.34 2.10 -6.28
N GLY A 117 -12.64 1.66 -7.49
CA GLY A 117 -13.65 2.28 -8.35
C GLY A 117 -13.12 3.41 -9.24
N GLU A 118 -11.89 3.88 -9.03
CA GLU A 118 -11.21 4.78 -9.96
C GLU A 118 -10.68 4.01 -11.19
N PRO A 119 -10.45 4.68 -12.33
CA PRO A 119 -9.76 4.06 -13.46
C PRO A 119 -8.38 3.53 -13.05
N LEU A 120 -7.86 2.52 -13.77
CA LEU A 120 -6.55 1.91 -13.47
C LEU A 120 -5.41 2.95 -13.42
N THR A 121 -5.47 3.97 -14.28
CA THR A 121 -4.51 5.08 -14.26
C THR A 121 -4.58 5.90 -12.97
N GLY A 122 -5.75 6.04 -12.36
CA GLY A 122 -5.95 6.72 -11.08
C GLY A 122 -5.44 5.89 -9.90
N GLN A 123 -5.68 4.58 -9.93
CA GLN A 123 -5.13 3.64 -8.95
C GLN A 123 -3.60 3.61 -9.01
N LEU A 124 -3.02 3.55 -10.21
CA LEU A 124 -1.58 3.63 -10.43
C LEU A 124 -1.01 4.97 -9.94
N ALA A 125 -1.70 6.08 -10.19
CA ALA A 125 -1.26 7.40 -9.71
C ALA A 125 -1.23 7.51 -8.17
N VAL A 126 -2.17 6.89 -7.46
CA VAL A 126 -2.09 6.80 -5.98
C VAL A 126 -0.89 5.97 -5.54
N ALA A 127 -0.62 4.85 -6.22
CA ALA A 127 0.55 4.01 -5.96
C ALA A 127 1.85 4.83 -6.11
N GLU A 128 1.96 5.59 -7.21
CA GLU A 128 3.15 6.42 -7.45
C GLU A 128 3.35 7.51 -6.43
N VAL A 129 2.28 8.16 -5.94
CA VAL A 129 2.42 9.12 -4.83
C VAL A 129 3.07 8.47 -3.62
N ILE A 130 2.68 7.24 -3.27
CA ILE A 130 3.22 6.53 -2.10
C ILE A 130 4.69 6.16 -2.33
N ILE A 131 5.02 5.64 -3.51
CA ILE A 131 6.40 5.28 -3.89
C ILE A 131 7.28 6.54 -3.93
N ASN A 132 6.81 7.63 -4.53
CA ASN A 132 7.50 8.91 -4.58
C ASN A 132 7.75 9.49 -3.19
N ARG A 133 6.77 9.41 -2.29
CA ARG A 133 6.96 9.81 -0.89
C ARG A 133 8.12 9.06 -0.26
N ALA A 134 8.14 7.72 -0.39
CA ALA A 134 9.21 6.89 0.15
C ALA A 134 10.59 7.25 -0.44
N LYS A 135 10.64 7.62 -1.72
CA LYS A 135 11.88 8.02 -2.42
C LYS A 135 12.31 9.47 -2.15
N SER A 136 11.42 10.34 -1.66
CA SER A 136 11.65 11.80 -1.66
C SER A 136 12.55 12.34 -0.55
N GLY A 137 12.83 11.56 0.50
CA GLY A 137 13.49 12.04 1.72
C GLY A 137 12.67 13.00 2.60
N ARG A 138 11.44 13.37 2.18
CA ARG A 138 10.51 14.24 2.94
C ARG A 138 9.51 13.45 3.77
N PHE A 139 9.37 12.16 3.47
CA PHE A 139 8.47 11.20 4.12
C PHE A 139 9.30 10.00 4.60
N PRO A 140 8.73 9.08 5.40
CA PRO A 140 9.41 7.85 5.77
C PRO A 140 9.93 7.08 4.55
N ALA A 141 11.11 6.46 4.65
CA ALA A 141 11.82 5.87 3.52
C ALA A 141 11.26 4.53 3.02
N ASN A 142 10.23 3.97 3.67
CA ASN A 142 9.59 2.72 3.24
C ASN A 142 8.09 2.90 2.98
N VAL A 143 7.60 2.18 1.96
CA VAL A 143 6.19 2.19 1.53
C VAL A 143 5.23 1.95 2.70
N CYS A 144 5.47 0.92 3.51
CA CYS A 144 4.60 0.65 4.65
C CYS A 144 4.60 1.76 5.69
N ALA A 145 5.71 2.41 6.03
CA ALA A 145 5.65 3.51 6.98
C ALA A 145 5.03 4.77 6.38
N VAL A 146 5.15 5.01 5.07
CA VAL A 146 4.39 6.08 4.40
C VAL A 146 2.89 5.82 4.55
N VAL A 147 2.43 4.60 4.26
CA VAL A 147 1.01 4.23 4.39
C VAL A 147 0.56 4.30 5.84
N LYS A 148 1.33 3.74 6.77
CA LYS A 148 0.98 3.66 8.19
C LYS A 148 1.27 4.97 8.96
N GLN A 149 1.80 6.00 8.30
CA GLN A 149 2.11 7.29 8.92
C GLN A 149 0.82 7.94 9.44
N ARG A 150 0.84 8.33 10.71
CA ARG A 150 -0.33 8.89 11.41
C ARG A 150 -0.90 10.10 10.68
N GLY A 151 -2.17 10.03 10.31
CA GLY A 151 -2.92 11.13 9.68
C GLY A 151 -2.74 11.26 8.17
N GLN A 152 -1.92 10.42 7.52
CA GLN A 152 -1.74 10.48 6.07
C GLN A 152 -2.88 9.81 5.30
N PHE A 153 -3.41 8.72 5.83
CA PHE A 153 -4.46 7.92 5.20
C PHE A 153 -5.58 7.65 6.21
N SER A 154 -6.81 7.97 5.83
CA SER A 154 -7.95 8.00 6.76
C SER A 154 -8.36 6.63 7.30
N PHE A 155 -8.05 5.58 6.54
CA PHE A 155 -8.34 4.20 6.92
C PHE A 155 -7.35 3.64 7.96
N VAL A 156 -6.19 4.25 8.14
CA VAL A 156 -5.18 3.76 9.09
C VAL A 156 -5.54 4.18 10.52
N ARG A 157 -5.69 3.19 11.40
CA ARG A 157 -5.99 3.40 12.82
C ARG A 157 -4.93 2.73 13.67
N GLY A 158 -4.32 3.47 14.58
CA GLY A 158 -3.25 2.93 15.44
C GLY A 158 -2.03 2.38 14.68
N GLY A 159 -1.76 2.89 13.47
CA GLY A 159 -0.68 2.37 12.60
C GLY A 159 -1.01 1.06 11.89
N GLN A 160 -2.27 0.61 11.93
CA GLN A 160 -2.73 -0.62 11.30
C GLN A 160 -3.68 -0.32 10.13
N ILE A 161 -3.55 -1.11 9.06
CA ILE A 161 -4.45 -1.11 7.92
C ILE A 161 -5.61 -2.07 8.24
N PRO A 162 -6.89 -1.69 8.03
CA PRO A 162 -8.01 -2.59 8.26
C PRO A 162 -7.97 -3.82 7.35
N ASN A 163 -8.54 -4.94 7.81
CA ASN A 163 -8.65 -6.15 7.00
C ASN A 163 -9.49 -5.90 5.73
N ILE A 164 -9.04 -6.48 4.61
CA ILE A 164 -9.70 -6.36 3.30
C ILE A 164 -10.15 -7.74 2.84
N ASN A 165 -11.40 -7.84 2.37
CA ASN A 165 -11.91 -9.06 1.75
C ASN A 165 -11.26 -9.27 0.38
N ALA A 166 -10.88 -10.52 0.06
CA ALA A 166 -10.17 -10.88 -1.17
C ALA A 166 -11.06 -10.88 -2.46
N GLY A 167 -11.84 -9.82 -2.65
CA GLY A 167 -12.67 -9.59 -3.83
C GLY A 167 -11.91 -9.00 -5.01
N THR A 168 -12.60 -8.84 -6.15
CA THR A 168 -12.00 -8.36 -7.41
C THR A 168 -11.27 -7.04 -7.26
N ALA A 169 -11.86 -6.05 -6.59
CA ALA A 169 -11.23 -4.75 -6.39
C ALA A 169 -9.90 -4.83 -5.61
N TYR A 170 -9.78 -5.74 -4.64
CA TYR A 170 -8.52 -5.92 -3.92
C TYR A 170 -7.48 -6.65 -4.77
N ARG A 171 -7.90 -7.66 -5.55
CA ARG A 171 -7.01 -8.32 -6.52
C ARG A 171 -6.48 -7.33 -7.57
N THR A 172 -7.32 -6.44 -8.07
CA THR A 172 -6.91 -5.34 -8.95
C THR A 172 -5.90 -4.42 -8.26
N ALA A 173 -6.14 -4.05 -6.99
CA ALA A 173 -5.21 -3.21 -6.25
C ALA A 173 -3.83 -3.88 -6.05
N ILE A 174 -3.79 -5.19 -5.82
CA ILE A 174 -2.54 -5.98 -5.76
C ILE A 174 -1.82 -5.94 -7.11
N ALA A 175 -2.54 -6.20 -8.20
CA ALA A 175 -1.97 -6.17 -9.55
C ALA A 175 -1.41 -4.79 -9.92
N VAL A 176 -2.15 -3.71 -9.64
CA VAL A 176 -1.68 -2.34 -9.86
C VAL A 176 -0.46 -2.02 -8.99
N ALA A 177 -0.44 -2.46 -7.73
CA ALA A 177 0.72 -2.29 -6.86
C ALA A 177 1.98 -2.96 -7.42
N LYS A 178 1.86 -4.16 -8.02
CA LYS A 178 2.98 -4.85 -8.68
C LYS A 178 3.50 -4.08 -9.88
N VAL A 179 2.59 -3.59 -10.74
CA VAL A 179 2.95 -2.76 -11.90
C VAL A 179 3.72 -1.50 -11.45
N ALA A 180 3.26 -0.82 -10.40
CA ALA A 180 3.90 0.37 -9.85
C ALA A 180 5.27 0.07 -9.23
N LEU A 181 5.39 -0.98 -8.40
CA LEU A 181 6.65 -1.36 -7.76
C LEU A 181 7.72 -1.80 -8.76
N ALA A 182 7.28 -2.42 -9.87
CA ALA A 182 8.15 -2.79 -10.98
C ALA A 182 8.54 -1.61 -11.88
N ASP A 183 7.99 -0.41 -11.64
CA ASP A 183 8.13 0.77 -12.52
C ASP A 183 7.77 0.44 -13.99
N ALA A 184 6.79 -0.45 -14.16
CA ALA A 184 6.44 -1.06 -15.45
C ALA A 184 5.46 -0.21 -16.26
N TRP A 185 5.03 0.96 -15.75
CA TRP A 185 4.11 1.84 -16.45
C TRP A 185 4.26 3.30 -16.04
N ASN A 186 4.27 4.20 -17.03
CA ASN A 186 4.35 5.64 -16.79
C ASN A 186 2.98 6.22 -16.37
N SER A 187 2.94 6.85 -15.20
CA SER A 187 1.77 7.56 -14.70
C SER A 187 1.81 9.06 -15.08
N PRO A 188 0.70 9.69 -15.49
CA PRO A 188 0.63 11.16 -15.63
C PRO A 188 0.88 11.92 -14.33
N ALA A 189 0.88 11.23 -13.18
CA ALA A 189 1.19 11.78 -11.86
C ALA A 189 2.58 11.36 -11.34
N ASP A 190 3.51 11.01 -12.22
CA ASP A 190 4.88 10.52 -11.95
C ASP A 190 5.67 11.30 -10.87
N LYS A 191 5.42 12.60 -10.72
CA LYS A 191 6.12 13.49 -9.77
C LYS A 191 5.26 13.95 -8.59
N ALA A 192 4.05 13.42 -8.48
CA ALA A 192 3.13 13.84 -7.43
C ALA A 192 3.56 13.30 -6.06
N LEU A 193 3.41 14.14 -5.04
CA LEU A 193 3.61 13.79 -3.63
C LEU A 193 2.31 13.93 -2.82
N TYR A 194 1.26 14.47 -3.42
CA TYR A 194 -0.02 14.70 -2.78
C TYR A 194 -1.15 14.44 -3.78
N PHE A 195 -2.31 14.05 -3.27
CA PHE A 195 -3.53 14.00 -4.05
C PHE A 195 -4.72 14.33 -3.15
N ASN A 196 -5.72 15.00 -3.71
CA ASN A 196 -6.96 15.35 -3.05
C ASN A 196 -8.15 15.14 -4.00
N THR A 197 -9.35 15.03 -3.43
CA THR A 197 -10.60 15.20 -4.18
C THR A 197 -10.74 16.65 -4.69
N PRO A 198 -11.45 16.91 -5.80
CA PRO A 198 -11.53 18.24 -6.41
C PRO A 198 -12.08 19.35 -5.50
N ASP A 199 -12.91 18.98 -4.53
CA ASP A 199 -13.51 19.87 -3.53
C ASP A 199 -12.55 20.24 -2.39
N ARG A 200 -11.39 19.58 -2.28
CA ARG A 200 -10.38 19.84 -1.25
C ARG A 200 -9.08 20.34 -1.83
N ARG A 201 -8.67 21.53 -1.42
CA ARG A 201 -7.35 22.07 -1.78
C ARG A 201 -6.29 21.63 -0.77
N PRO A 202 -5.05 21.35 -1.21
CA PRO A 202 -3.95 21.12 -0.29
C PRO A 202 -3.71 22.37 0.56
N SER A 203 -3.36 22.18 1.83
CA SER A 203 -3.04 23.26 2.76
C SER A 203 -1.73 23.99 2.41
N VAL A 204 -0.86 23.30 1.68
CA VAL A 204 0.40 23.83 1.17
C VAL A 204 0.23 24.40 -0.22
N ARG A 205 1.06 25.38 -0.59
CA ARG A 205 1.14 25.89 -1.96
C ARG A 205 1.76 24.79 -2.84
N ALA A 206 0.92 23.94 -3.41
CA ALA A 206 1.31 22.84 -4.28
C ALA A 206 1.02 23.15 -5.75
N ILE A 207 1.84 22.60 -6.64
CA ILE A 207 1.67 22.73 -8.09
C ILE A 207 0.85 21.53 -8.57
N LYS A 208 -0.23 21.79 -9.32
CA LYS A 208 -1.03 20.73 -9.94
C LYS A 208 -0.19 19.99 -10.99
N VAL A 209 -0.12 18.67 -10.87
CA VAL A 209 0.56 17.76 -11.81
C VAL A 209 -0.44 17.16 -12.80
N ALA A 210 -1.53 16.57 -12.29
CA ALA A 210 -2.53 15.90 -13.11
C ALA A 210 -3.92 15.92 -12.46
N SER A 211 -4.95 15.65 -13.27
CA SER A 211 -6.29 15.30 -12.82
C SER A 211 -6.67 13.95 -13.45
N ILE A 212 -6.93 12.95 -12.63
CA ILE A 212 -7.21 11.58 -13.08
C ILE A 212 -8.35 11.05 -12.22
N GLY A 213 -9.44 10.63 -12.87
CA GLY A 213 -10.67 10.24 -12.17
C GLY A 213 -11.16 11.34 -11.22
N ASN A 214 -11.47 10.97 -9.97
CA ASN A 214 -11.90 11.88 -8.92
C ASN A 214 -10.74 12.44 -8.07
N HIS A 215 -9.51 12.46 -8.61
CA HIS A 215 -8.35 12.98 -7.90
C HIS A 215 -7.63 14.08 -8.69
N ILE A 216 -7.12 15.07 -7.94
CA ILE A 216 -6.15 16.04 -8.42
C ILE A 216 -4.83 15.76 -7.70
N PHE A 217 -3.76 15.57 -8.47
CA PHE A 217 -2.42 15.23 -8.00
C PHE A 217 -1.53 16.47 -8.00
N TYR A 218 -0.66 16.61 -6.99
CA TYR A 218 0.16 17.79 -6.78
C TYR A 218 1.61 17.46 -6.38
N ARG A 219 2.52 18.42 -6.60
CA ARG A 219 3.92 18.43 -6.17
C ARG A 219 4.24 19.63 -5.27
#